data_AF-A0A1C4XMK7-F1
#
_entry.id   AF-A0A1C4XMK7-F1
#
_cell.length_a   1.000
_cell.length_b   1.000
_cell.length_c   1.000
_cell.angle_alpha   90.00
_cell.angle_beta   90.00
_cell.angle_gamma   90.00
#
_symmetry.space_group_name_H-M   'P 1'
#
loop_
_entity.id
_entity.type
_entity.pdbx_description
1 polymer ?
#
loop_
_entity_poly.entity_id
_entity_poly.type
_entity_poly.pdbx_seq_one_letter_code
_entity_poly.pdbx_strand_id
1 'polypeptide(L)'
;MPQFPIDRYLLPETPIEVPAGFTEVRQSLTAGLPHRVELGAGVHAVLILPTGLARQWLDTDPLAVVSSSADDLAPRPAPPATPRPPALVGRVPLRLVVRQGTRILGSVPLAAGLRRVCPDAGPPAADAAGTAPVAVELLVLTWLLHAGTVRGSGDYGSSVTLAWRPADRAVDRFGPPPINEFVWRRRPPAQRVESELGPGKLRYRYLLDKKLRRVLR
;
A
#
# COMPACT_ATOMS: atom_id res chain seq x y z
N MET A 1 32.90 -9.18 -7.82
CA MET A 1 31.71 -8.44 -8.29
C MET A 1 31.16 -7.65 -7.11
N PRO A 2 30.88 -6.35 -7.23
CA PRO A 2 30.20 -5.61 -6.17
C PRO A 2 28.79 -6.19 -5.97
N GLN A 3 28.47 -6.53 -4.73
CA GLN A 3 27.20 -7.15 -4.35
C GLN A 3 26.11 -6.08 -4.36
N PHE A 4 25.02 -6.30 -5.11
CA PHE A 4 23.89 -5.38 -5.13
C PHE A 4 23.28 -5.31 -3.71
N PRO A 5 23.20 -4.13 -3.07
CA PRO A 5 22.68 -4.02 -1.71
C PRO A 5 21.14 -4.05 -1.74
N ILE A 6 20.57 -5.21 -2.07
CA ILE A 6 19.13 -5.50 -2.11
C ILE A 6 18.44 -5.02 -0.83
N ASP A 7 19.14 -5.14 0.30
CA ASP A 7 18.72 -4.64 1.61
C ASP A 7 18.14 -3.22 1.61
N ARG A 8 18.67 -2.30 0.79
CA ARG A 8 18.20 -0.90 0.73
C ARG A 8 16.87 -0.71 0.02
N TYR A 9 16.41 -1.72 -0.72
CA TYR A 9 15.20 -1.66 -1.55
C TYR A 9 14.03 -2.45 -0.97
N LEU A 10 14.22 -3.13 0.16
CA LEU A 10 13.21 -4.02 0.76
C LEU A 10 12.35 -3.34 1.84
N LEU A 11 12.66 -2.11 2.26
CA LEU A 11 11.91 -1.37 3.29
C LEU A 11 11.83 0.14 2.95
N PRO A 12 10.71 0.82 3.21
CA PRO A 12 10.56 2.25 2.94
C PRO A 12 11.39 3.11 3.90
N GLU A 13 12.16 4.08 3.38
CA GLU A 13 12.95 5.06 4.16
C GLU A 13 12.09 6.16 4.82
N THR A 14 10.82 6.29 4.41
CA THR A 14 9.92 7.37 4.82
C THR A 14 8.89 6.85 5.83
N PRO A 15 8.57 7.61 6.91
CA PRO A 15 7.44 7.27 7.77
C PRO A 15 6.19 7.03 6.92
N ILE A 16 5.44 5.98 7.25
CA ILE A 16 4.26 5.58 6.47
C ILE A 16 3.15 6.58 6.76
N GLU A 17 2.95 7.50 5.82
CA GLU A 17 1.84 8.45 5.82
C GLU A 17 0.63 7.86 5.09
N VAL A 18 -0.56 8.34 5.47
CA VAL A 18 -1.80 8.01 4.78
C VAL A 18 -1.77 8.64 3.39
N PRO A 19 -1.79 7.85 2.29
CA PRO A 19 -1.74 8.42 0.95
C PRO A 19 -3.02 9.21 0.65
N ALA A 20 -2.90 10.20 -0.24
CA ALA A 20 -4.06 10.96 -0.69
C ALA A 20 -5.17 10.04 -1.24
N GLY A 21 -6.41 10.30 -0.83
CA GLY A 21 -7.58 9.52 -1.23
C GLY A 21 -7.82 8.24 -0.44
N PHE A 22 -7.00 7.95 0.59
CA PHE A 22 -7.27 6.89 1.56
C PHE A 22 -8.03 7.43 2.78
N THR A 23 -8.90 6.60 3.33
CA THR A 23 -9.57 6.79 4.62
C THR A 23 -8.82 6.00 5.68
N GLU A 24 -8.37 6.69 6.73
CA GLU A 24 -7.77 6.06 7.90
C GLU A 24 -8.84 5.45 8.82
N VAL A 25 -8.57 4.25 9.31
CA VAL A 25 -9.40 3.52 10.27
C VAL A 25 -8.52 3.07 11.41
N ARG A 26 -8.83 3.54 12.62
CA ARG A 26 -8.19 3.11 13.87
C ARG A 26 -9.20 2.38 14.72
N GLN A 27 -8.83 1.21 15.23
CA GLN A 27 -9.72 0.42 16.07
C GLN A 27 -8.97 -0.27 17.22
N SER A 28 -9.59 -0.21 18.41
CA SER A 28 -9.19 -1.01 19.57
C SER A 28 -9.71 -2.45 19.45
N LEU A 29 -8.88 -3.41 19.86
CA LEU A 29 -9.18 -4.84 19.74
C LEU A 29 -9.65 -5.40 21.10
N THR A 30 -10.91 -5.17 21.43
CA THR A 30 -11.50 -5.54 22.73
C THR A 30 -12.28 -6.85 22.74
N ALA A 31 -12.66 -7.37 21.57
CA ALA A 31 -13.44 -8.61 21.44
C ALA A 31 -12.58 -9.88 21.35
N GLY A 32 -11.26 -9.72 21.34
CA GLY A 32 -10.31 -10.80 21.09
C GLY A 32 -10.16 -11.14 19.61
N LEU A 33 -9.36 -12.16 19.29
CA LEU A 33 -9.20 -12.67 17.93
C LEU A 33 -10.10 -13.89 17.66
N PRO A 34 -10.67 -14.03 16.45
CA PRO A 34 -10.59 -13.11 15.31
C PRO A 34 -11.35 -11.79 15.55
N HIS A 35 -10.78 -10.66 15.10
CA HIS A 35 -11.39 -9.33 15.30
C HIS A 35 -11.83 -8.70 13.99
N ARG A 36 -13.02 -8.08 13.98
CA ARG A 36 -13.57 -7.41 12.79
C ARG A 36 -13.28 -5.91 12.80
N VAL A 37 -12.69 -5.44 11.69
CA VAL A 37 -12.38 -4.04 11.40
C VAL A 37 -13.27 -3.54 10.28
N GLU A 38 -14.18 -2.62 10.61
CA GLU A 38 -15.03 -1.98 9.61
C GLU A 38 -14.23 -0.98 8.79
N LEU A 39 -14.19 -1.19 7.48
CA LEU A 39 -13.57 -0.22 6.56
C LEU A 39 -14.64 0.75 6.06
N GLY A 40 -15.84 0.26 5.75
CA GLY A 40 -16.99 1.05 5.29
C GLY A 40 -17.58 0.49 3.99
N ALA A 41 -18.72 1.02 3.54
CA ALA A 41 -19.40 0.58 2.31
C ALA A 41 -19.64 -0.96 2.21
N GLY A 42 -19.91 -1.60 3.36
CA GLY A 42 -20.09 -3.05 3.45
C GLY A 42 -18.80 -3.89 3.39
N VAL A 43 -17.63 -3.22 3.33
CA VAL A 43 -16.30 -3.84 3.37
C VAL A 43 -15.78 -3.85 4.81
N HIS A 44 -15.23 -5.00 5.21
CA HIS A 44 -14.54 -5.16 6.49
C HIS A 44 -13.32 -6.07 6.35
N ALA A 45 -12.34 -5.89 7.23
CA ALA A 45 -11.20 -6.79 7.37
C ALA A 45 -11.35 -7.62 8.65
N VAL A 46 -11.04 -8.90 8.59
CA VAL A 46 -11.00 -9.78 9.77
C VAL A 46 -9.54 -10.09 10.10
N LEU A 47 -9.07 -9.61 11.24
CA LEU A 47 -7.75 -9.92 11.77
C LEU A 47 -7.76 -11.34 12.34
N ILE A 48 -6.92 -12.20 11.78
CA ILE A 48 -6.80 -13.61 12.16
C ILE A 48 -5.35 -13.95 12.57
N LEU A 49 -5.26 -14.82 13.56
CA LEU A 49 -4.01 -15.42 14.03
C LEU A 49 -3.73 -16.74 13.30
N PRO A 50 -2.58 -16.87 12.60
CA PRO A 50 -2.12 -18.17 12.13
C PRO A 50 -2.00 -19.17 13.30
N THR A 51 -2.54 -20.37 13.12
CA THR A 51 -2.65 -21.42 14.15
C THR A 51 -1.31 -21.80 14.80
N GLY A 52 -0.21 -21.72 14.05
CA GLY A 52 1.14 -22.03 14.55
C GLY A 52 1.64 -21.10 15.67
N LEU A 53 1.11 -19.88 15.78
CA LEU A 53 1.51 -18.91 16.80
C LEU A 53 0.59 -18.92 18.03
N ALA A 54 -0.63 -19.45 17.88
CA ALA A 54 -1.65 -19.39 18.91
C ALA A 54 -1.20 -20.02 20.23
N ARG A 55 -0.58 -21.20 20.19
CA ARG A 55 -0.12 -21.90 21.41
C ARG A 55 0.91 -21.08 22.18
N GLN A 56 1.90 -20.51 21.49
CA GLN A 56 2.95 -19.73 22.14
C GLN A 56 2.40 -18.48 22.83
N TRP A 57 1.40 -17.83 22.25
CA TRP A 57 0.82 -16.60 22.81
C TRP A 57 -0.19 -16.87 23.91
N LEU A 58 -0.86 -18.03 23.89
CA LEU A 58 -1.81 -18.43 24.91
C LEU A 58 -1.16 -18.64 26.27
N ASP A 59 0.13 -18.99 26.36
CA ASP A 59 0.83 -19.24 27.64
C ASP A 59 1.53 -17.99 28.21
N THR A 60 1.68 -16.92 27.42
CA THR A 60 2.37 -15.67 27.81
C THR A 60 1.49 -14.77 28.70
N ASP A 61 2.09 -13.98 29.61
CA ASP A 61 1.41 -12.92 30.38
C ASP A 61 0.40 -12.13 29.50
N PRO A 62 -0.90 -12.01 29.89
CA PRO A 62 -1.91 -11.27 29.14
C PRO A 62 -1.51 -9.86 28.70
N LEU A 63 -0.69 -9.17 29.49
CA LEU A 63 -0.25 -7.80 29.24
C LEU A 63 1.05 -7.74 28.44
N ALA A 64 1.66 -8.88 28.08
CA ALA A 64 2.82 -8.90 27.23
C ALA A 64 2.44 -8.60 25.78
N VAL A 65 3.22 -7.74 25.15
CA VAL A 65 3.13 -7.46 23.70
C VAL A 65 3.67 -8.68 22.94
N VAL A 66 2.82 -9.31 22.13
CA VAL A 66 3.17 -10.49 21.31
C VAL A 66 3.37 -10.16 19.84
N SER A 67 2.86 -9.02 19.39
CA SER A 67 3.11 -8.50 18.05
C SER A 67 2.98 -6.99 18.01
N SER A 68 3.88 -6.32 17.29
CA SER A 68 3.86 -4.88 17.12
C SER A 68 4.43 -4.52 15.75
N SER A 69 3.96 -3.40 15.19
CA SER A 69 4.58 -2.79 14.01
C SER A 69 5.93 -2.15 14.30
N ALA A 70 6.34 -2.02 15.57
CA ALA A 70 7.57 -1.33 15.96
C ALA A 70 8.81 -1.84 15.22
N ASP A 71 8.95 -3.16 15.03
CA ASP A 71 10.11 -3.73 14.31
C ASP A 71 10.10 -3.36 12.82
N ASP A 72 8.92 -3.22 12.21
CA ASP A 72 8.79 -2.84 10.79
C ASP A 72 9.04 -1.35 10.57
N LEU A 73 8.80 -0.55 11.60
CA LEU A 73 8.95 0.90 11.61
C LEU A 73 10.31 1.35 12.15
N ALA A 74 11.08 0.43 12.75
CA ALA A 74 12.35 0.74 13.39
C ALA A 74 13.33 1.31 12.35
N PRO A 75 13.96 2.47 12.63
CA PRO A 75 15.02 2.99 11.78
C PRO A 75 16.13 1.96 11.64
N ARG A 76 16.53 1.64 10.40
CA ARG A 76 17.56 0.61 10.21
C ARG A 76 18.91 1.12 10.72
N PRO A 77 19.68 0.30 11.46
CA PRO A 77 21.07 0.62 11.76
C PRO A 77 21.87 0.75 10.45
N ALA A 78 22.87 1.62 10.47
CA ALA A 78 23.77 1.80 9.33
C ALA A 78 24.34 0.45 8.87
N PRO A 79 24.49 0.22 7.55
CA PRO A 79 24.97 -1.05 7.03
C PRO A 79 26.33 -1.38 7.67
N PRO A 80 26.52 -2.60 8.20
CA PRO A 80 27.81 -2.99 8.76
C PRO A 80 28.89 -2.91 7.68
N ALA A 81 30.12 -2.56 8.08
CA ALA A 81 31.27 -2.48 7.18
C ALA A 81 31.59 -3.82 6.47
N THR A 82 31.09 -4.92 7.03
CA THR A 82 31.12 -6.27 6.45
C THR A 82 29.71 -6.71 6.08
N PRO A 83 29.48 -7.22 4.84
CA PRO A 83 28.18 -7.76 4.44
C PRO A 83 27.80 -8.92 5.37
N ARG A 84 26.70 -8.75 6.12
CA ARG A 84 26.05 -9.85 6.83
C ARG A 84 24.90 -10.37 5.97
N PRO A 85 24.60 -11.68 6.03
CA PRO A 85 23.37 -12.20 5.43
C PRO A 85 22.16 -11.43 5.99
N PRO A 86 21.16 -11.13 5.16
CA PRO A 86 19.97 -10.42 5.61
C PRO A 86 19.33 -11.22 6.76
N ALA A 87 19.07 -10.54 7.88
CA ALA A 87 18.31 -11.15 8.95
C ALA A 87 16.88 -11.41 8.44
N LEU A 88 16.53 -12.68 8.25
CA LEU A 88 15.16 -13.07 7.97
C LEU A 88 14.30 -12.63 9.16
N VAL A 89 13.28 -11.81 8.91
CA VAL A 89 12.32 -11.43 9.95
C VAL A 89 11.59 -12.71 10.36
N GLY A 90 11.91 -13.25 11.54
CA GLY A 90 11.54 -14.60 11.95
C GLY A 90 10.07 -14.82 12.32
N ARG A 91 9.17 -13.89 12.02
CA ARG A 91 7.76 -13.98 12.44
C ARG A 91 6.84 -14.32 11.27
N VAL A 92 5.95 -15.28 11.48
CA VAL A 92 4.82 -15.50 10.57
C VAL A 92 3.85 -14.32 10.76
N PRO A 93 3.53 -13.54 9.72
CA PRO A 93 2.66 -12.39 9.90
C PRO A 93 1.23 -12.82 10.20
N LEU A 94 0.58 -12.11 11.14
CA LEU A 94 -0.87 -12.06 11.27
C LEU A 94 -1.51 -11.75 9.90
N ARG A 95 -2.77 -12.11 9.69
CA ARG A 95 -3.43 -11.86 8.40
C ARG A 95 -4.72 -11.08 8.57
N LEU A 96 -4.99 -10.20 7.63
CA LEU A 96 -6.26 -9.52 7.44
C LEU A 96 -6.99 -10.21 6.29
N VAL A 97 -8.14 -10.80 6.57
CA VAL A 97 -9.05 -11.34 5.53
C VAL A 97 -10.03 -10.25 5.16
N VAL A 98 -9.89 -9.69 3.96
CA VAL A 98 -10.75 -8.60 3.47
C VAL A 98 -12.02 -9.21 2.88
N ARG A 99 -13.19 -8.68 3.28
CA ARG A 99 -14.50 -9.19 2.90
C ARG A 99 -15.45 -8.06 2.51
N GLN A 100 -16.40 -8.38 1.63
CA GLN A 100 -17.58 -7.58 1.30
C GLN A 100 -18.82 -8.45 1.54
N GLY A 101 -19.60 -8.14 2.57
CA GLY A 101 -20.64 -9.06 3.05
C GLY A 101 -20.05 -10.43 3.43
N THR A 102 -20.52 -11.51 2.82
CA THR A 102 -19.99 -12.88 3.04
C THR A 102 -18.84 -13.24 2.09
N ARG A 103 -18.57 -12.43 1.06
CA ARG A 103 -17.57 -12.69 0.03
C ARG A 103 -16.17 -12.32 0.51
N ILE A 104 -15.19 -13.20 0.31
CA ILE A 104 -13.78 -12.91 0.56
C ILE A 104 -13.18 -12.25 -0.68
N LEU A 105 -12.60 -11.06 -0.51
CA LEU A 105 -11.88 -10.32 -1.54
C LEU A 105 -10.39 -10.70 -1.57
N GLY A 106 -9.77 -10.94 -0.41
CA GLY A 106 -8.36 -11.27 -0.35
C GLY A 106 -7.82 -11.50 1.05
N SER A 107 -6.54 -11.88 1.13
CA SER A 107 -5.80 -12.01 2.38
C SER A 107 -4.53 -11.17 2.33
N VAL A 108 -4.40 -10.23 3.26
CA VAL A 108 -3.28 -9.29 3.35
C VAL A 108 -2.47 -9.60 4.60
N PRO A 109 -1.16 -9.84 4.53
CA PRO A 109 -0.34 -10.00 5.73
C PRO A 109 -0.25 -8.67 6.49
N LEU A 110 -0.24 -8.75 7.82
CA LEU A 110 -0.07 -7.61 8.70
C LEU A 110 1.42 -7.24 8.76
N ALA A 111 1.84 -6.36 7.88
CA ALA A 111 3.20 -5.84 7.76
C ALA A 111 3.12 -4.33 7.52
N ALA A 112 3.84 -3.53 8.32
CA ALA A 112 3.67 -2.07 8.27
C ALA A 112 4.15 -1.55 6.91
N GLY A 113 3.38 -0.64 6.31
CA GLY A 113 3.67 -0.06 5.01
C GLY A 113 3.26 -0.94 3.84
N LEU A 114 2.76 -2.16 4.09
CA LEU A 114 2.26 -3.01 3.02
C LEU A 114 0.98 -2.43 2.44
N ARG A 115 1.05 -2.11 1.15
CA ARG A 115 -0.06 -1.67 0.31
C ARG A 115 -0.50 -2.80 -0.61
N ARG A 116 -1.78 -3.16 -0.61
CA ARG A 116 -2.32 -4.25 -1.42
C ARG A 116 -3.72 -3.95 -1.97
N VAL A 117 -3.95 -4.31 -3.22
CA VAL A 117 -5.28 -4.29 -3.85
C VAL A 117 -5.92 -5.67 -3.69
N CYS A 118 -7.17 -5.69 -3.24
CA CYS A 118 -7.99 -6.89 -3.06
C CYS A 118 -9.28 -6.75 -3.89
N PRO A 119 -9.65 -7.71 -4.73
CA PRO A 119 -8.92 -8.94 -5.05
C PRO A 119 -7.66 -8.71 -5.90
N ASP A 120 -6.68 -9.60 -5.74
CA ASP A 120 -5.37 -9.53 -6.40
C ASP A 120 -5.45 -9.57 -7.93
N ALA A 121 -6.45 -10.27 -8.48
CA ALA A 121 -6.66 -10.44 -9.91
C ALA A 121 -7.48 -9.30 -10.55
N GLY A 122 -7.82 -8.25 -9.79
CA GLY A 122 -8.77 -7.22 -10.22
C GLY A 122 -10.23 -7.65 -9.98
N PRO A 123 -11.19 -6.70 -10.10
CA PRO A 123 -12.58 -6.93 -9.72
C PRO A 123 -13.20 -8.09 -10.52
N PRO A 124 -13.76 -9.11 -9.86
CA PRO A 124 -14.48 -10.20 -10.52
C PRO A 124 -15.65 -9.69 -11.36
N ALA A 125 -16.08 -10.52 -12.32
CA ALA A 125 -17.34 -10.31 -13.01
C ALA A 125 -18.52 -10.18 -12.02
N ALA A 126 -19.53 -9.42 -12.41
CA ALA A 126 -20.76 -9.25 -11.67
C ALA A 126 -21.38 -10.62 -11.33
N ASP A 127 -21.93 -10.74 -10.14
CA ASP A 127 -22.67 -11.94 -9.75
C ASP A 127 -23.99 -12.08 -10.53
N ALA A 128 -24.71 -13.18 -10.30
CA ALA A 128 -26.01 -13.44 -10.93
C ALA A 128 -27.07 -12.36 -10.62
N ALA A 129 -26.84 -11.51 -9.61
CA ALA A 129 -27.68 -10.37 -9.27
C ALA A 129 -27.20 -9.06 -9.94
N GLY A 130 -26.21 -9.12 -10.82
CA GLY A 130 -25.66 -7.95 -11.54
C GLY A 130 -24.78 -7.05 -10.68
N THR A 131 -24.39 -7.46 -9.47
CA THR A 131 -23.58 -6.66 -8.57
C THR A 131 -22.09 -6.99 -8.76
N ALA A 132 -21.32 -6.02 -9.24
CA ALA A 132 -19.86 -6.17 -9.32
C ALA A 132 -19.23 -5.93 -7.93
N PRO A 133 -18.33 -6.80 -7.47
CA PRO A 133 -17.60 -6.59 -6.22
C PRO A 133 -16.68 -5.36 -6.33
N VAL A 134 -16.62 -4.60 -5.25
CA VAL A 134 -15.75 -3.42 -5.17
C VAL A 134 -14.32 -3.90 -4.95
N ALA A 135 -13.41 -3.52 -5.85
CA ALA A 135 -11.99 -3.66 -5.59
C ALA A 135 -11.60 -2.67 -4.50
N VAL A 136 -10.77 -3.09 -3.55
CA VAL A 136 -10.35 -2.29 -2.40
C VAL A 136 -8.85 -2.25 -2.33
N GLU A 137 -8.28 -1.08 -2.10
CA GLU A 137 -6.88 -0.93 -1.79
C GLU A 137 -6.70 -0.68 -0.29
N LEU A 138 -5.86 -1.48 0.34
CA LEU A 138 -5.59 -1.47 1.78
C LEU A 138 -4.11 -1.19 2.02
N LEU A 139 -3.82 -0.34 3.00
CA LEU A 139 -2.49 -0.03 3.52
C LEU A 139 -2.48 -0.30 5.03
N VAL A 140 -1.54 -1.11 5.50
CA VAL A 140 -1.33 -1.35 6.93
C VAL A 140 -0.42 -0.26 7.47
N LEU A 141 -0.89 0.54 8.43
CA LEU A 141 -0.09 1.61 9.03
C LEU A 141 0.65 1.10 10.25
N THR A 142 -0.09 0.72 11.30
CA THR A 142 0.47 0.32 12.60
C THR A 142 -0.42 -0.69 13.30
N TRP A 143 0.15 -1.46 14.24
CA TRP A 143 -0.62 -2.28 15.17
C TRP A 143 0.15 -2.54 16.46
N LEU A 144 -0.60 -2.88 17.49
CA LEU A 144 -0.12 -3.36 18.77
C LEU A 144 -1.03 -4.49 19.23
N LEU A 145 -0.46 -5.65 19.55
CA LEU A 145 -1.21 -6.82 20.00
C LEU A 145 -0.61 -7.37 21.29
N HIS A 146 -1.45 -7.50 22.30
CA HIS A 146 -1.14 -8.15 23.57
C HIS A 146 -1.66 -9.59 23.59
N ALA A 147 -1.01 -10.45 24.36
CA ALA A 147 -1.38 -11.86 24.50
C ALA A 147 -2.84 -12.03 24.96
N GLY A 148 -3.34 -11.14 25.83
CA GLY A 148 -4.72 -11.17 26.32
C GLY A 148 -5.76 -11.13 25.21
N THR A 149 -5.53 -10.33 24.16
CA THR A 149 -6.43 -10.23 22.98
C THR A 149 -6.49 -11.54 22.18
N VAL A 150 -5.48 -12.41 22.31
CA VAL A 150 -5.48 -13.73 21.68
C VAL A 150 -6.30 -14.73 22.50
N ARG A 151 -6.31 -14.56 23.83
CA ARG A 151 -7.01 -15.42 24.79
C ARG A 151 -8.52 -15.18 24.81
N GLY A 152 -8.96 -13.94 24.56
CA GLY A 152 -10.38 -13.63 24.48
C GLY A 152 -10.69 -12.14 24.55
N SER A 153 -11.96 -11.83 24.86
CA SER A 153 -12.45 -10.48 25.03
C SER A 153 -11.84 -9.81 26.27
N GLY A 154 -11.45 -8.55 26.12
CA GLY A 154 -10.91 -7.71 27.17
C GLY A 154 -10.18 -6.50 26.58
N ASP A 155 -10.09 -5.42 27.33
CA ASP A 155 -9.29 -4.26 26.94
C ASP A 155 -7.86 -4.42 27.46
N TYR A 156 -7.00 -4.96 26.62
CA TYR A 156 -5.57 -5.12 26.90
C TYR A 156 -4.73 -4.00 26.26
N GLY A 157 -5.35 -2.95 25.70
CA GLY A 157 -4.65 -1.89 24.97
C GLY A 157 -4.20 -2.27 23.54
N SER A 158 -4.67 -3.39 23.01
CA SER A 158 -4.40 -3.80 21.62
C SER A 158 -5.14 -2.93 20.61
N SER A 159 -4.50 -2.59 19.50
CA SER A 159 -5.08 -1.74 18.46
C SER A 159 -4.50 -2.03 17.08
N VAL A 160 -5.24 -1.63 16.05
CA VAL A 160 -4.79 -1.66 14.65
C VAL A 160 -5.19 -0.36 13.96
N THR A 161 -4.30 0.14 13.12
CA THR A 161 -4.54 1.31 12.27
C THR A 161 -4.26 0.93 10.82
N LEU A 162 -5.27 1.13 9.98
CA LEU A 162 -5.26 0.83 8.56
C LEU A 162 -5.64 2.10 7.79
N ALA A 163 -5.22 2.18 6.53
CA ALA A 163 -5.75 3.13 5.56
C ALA A 163 -6.34 2.35 4.40
N TRP A 164 -7.50 2.75 3.88
CA TRP A 164 -8.12 2.04 2.76
C TRP A 164 -8.81 2.99 1.78
N ARG A 165 -9.09 2.51 0.57
CA ARG A 165 -9.99 3.17 -0.38
C ARG A 165 -10.63 2.18 -1.36
N PRO A 166 -11.75 2.53 -2.00
CA PRO A 166 -12.19 1.86 -3.21
C PRO A 166 -11.14 1.99 -4.32
N ALA A 167 -10.83 0.87 -4.97
CA ALA A 167 -9.87 0.73 -6.07
C ALA A 167 -10.54 0.52 -7.44
N ASP A 168 -11.88 0.56 -7.46
CA ASP A 168 -12.73 0.52 -8.65
C ASP A 168 -12.87 1.89 -9.36
N ARG A 169 -12.37 2.97 -8.75
CA ARG A 169 -12.23 4.26 -9.44
C ARG A 169 -11.00 4.29 -10.34
N ALA A 170 -11.26 4.21 -11.65
CA ALA A 170 -10.38 4.84 -12.62
C ALA A 170 -10.26 6.34 -12.26
N VAL A 171 -9.04 6.85 -12.26
CA VAL A 171 -8.67 8.21 -11.84
C VAL A 171 -9.72 9.25 -12.27
N ASP A 172 -10.21 10.10 -11.36
CA ASP A 172 -11.22 11.14 -11.68
C ASP A 172 -10.71 12.15 -12.72
N ARG A 173 -9.39 12.24 -12.91
CA ARG A 173 -8.73 13.03 -13.94
C ARG A 173 -7.66 12.21 -14.66
N PHE A 174 -7.86 11.99 -15.95
CA PHE A 174 -6.79 11.60 -16.85
C PHE A 174 -5.88 12.80 -17.10
N GLY A 175 -4.63 12.71 -16.66
CA GLY A 175 -3.56 13.60 -17.09
C GLY A 175 -2.84 13.03 -18.30
N PRO A 176 -2.22 13.85 -19.16
CA PRO A 176 -1.30 13.35 -20.17
C PRO A 176 -0.19 12.55 -19.47
N PRO A 177 0.25 11.40 -20.01
CA PRO A 177 1.35 10.65 -19.43
C PRO A 177 2.58 11.57 -19.34
N PRO A 178 3.38 11.50 -18.25
CA PRO A 178 4.58 12.29 -18.16
C PRO A 178 5.49 11.94 -19.34
N ILE A 179 5.73 12.91 -20.21
CA ILE A 179 6.62 12.74 -21.36
C ILE A 179 8.04 12.70 -20.80
N ASN A 180 8.74 11.57 -20.98
CA ASN A 180 10.15 11.49 -20.66
C ASN A 180 10.93 12.46 -21.57
N GLU A 181 11.50 13.52 -20.98
CA GLU A 181 12.20 14.57 -21.72
C GLU A 181 13.37 14.05 -22.56
N PHE A 182 14.07 13.01 -22.09
CA PHE A 182 15.20 12.42 -22.81
C PHE A 182 14.73 11.69 -24.07
N VAL A 183 13.57 11.04 -24.03
CA VAL A 183 12.95 10.38 -25.19
C VAL A 183 12.37 11.41 -26.14
N TRP A 184 11.74 12.46 -25.61
CA TRP A 184 11.13 13.53 -26.40
C TRP A 184 12.15 14.32 -27.22
N ARG A 185 13.30 14.66 -26.61
CA ARG A 185 14.38 15.39 -27.29
C ARG A 185 15.01 14.61 -28.45
N ARG A 186 14.98 13.27 -28.40
CA ARG A 186 15.52 12.38 -29.45
C ARG A 186 14.58 12.18 -30.63
N ARG A 187 13.29 12.49 -30.50
CA ARG A 187 12.35 12.36 -31.63
C ARG A 187 12.54 13.50 -32.63
N PRO A 188 12.67 13.19 -33.94
CA PRO A 188 12.68 14.20 -35.00
C PRO A 188 11.46 15.11 -34.90
N PRO A 189 11.58 16.43 -35.17
CA PRO A 189 10.45 17.37 -35.08
C PRO A 189 9.22 16.93 -35.88
N ALA A 190 9.43 16.28 -37.03
CA ALA A 190 8.36 15.77 -37.90
C ALA A 190 7.56 14.59 -37.31
N GLN A 191 8.04 13.96 -36.24
CA GLN A 191 7.39 12.80 -35.58
C GLN A 191 6.82 13.15 -34.19
N ARG A 192 6.78 14.43 -33.86
CA ARG A 192 6.18 14.95 -32.61
C ARG A 192 4.71 15.25 -32.87
N VAL A 193 3.85 14.27 -32.70
CA VAL A 193 2.40 14.46 -32.69
C VAL A 193 2.00 14.83 -31.27
N GLU A 194 1.63 16.10 -31.06
CA GLU A 194 1.06 16.59 -29.81
C GLU A 194 -0.46 16.60 -29.92
N SER A 195 -1.16 16.23 -28.84
CA SER A 195 -2.60 16.46 -28.74
C SER A 195 -2.88 17.97 -28.64
N GLU A 196 -3.85 18.48 -29.39
CA GLU A 196 -4.24 19.91 -29.36
C GLU A 196 -4.72 20.40 -27.98
N LEU A 197 -4.99 19.46 -27.06
CA LEU A 197 -5.50 19.69 -25.70
C LEU A 197 -4.41 19.77 -24.61
N GLY A 198 -3.13 19.65 -24.95
CA GLY A 198 -2.02 19.73 -23.98
C GLY A 198 -1.67 21.17 -23.53
N PRO A 199 -1.05 21.36 -22.34
CA PRO A 199 -0.78 22.68 -21.74
C PRO A 199 0.34 23.48 -22.42
N GLY A 200 0.80 23.06 -23.60
CA GLY A 200 1.96 23.60 -24.29
C GLY A 200 1.69 24.71 -25.30
N LYS A 201 0.56 25.41 -25.23
CA LYS A 201 0.35 26.59 -26.09
C LYS A 201 1.02 27.81 -25.45
N LEU A 202 2.18 28.24 -25.98
CA LEU A 202 2.47 29.65 -26.35
C LEU A 202 3.95 30.06 -26.52
N ARG A 203 4.97 29.20 -26.36
CA ARG A 203 6.39 29.67 -26.50
C ARG A 203 7.10 29.36 -27.82
N TYR A 204 6.65 28.38 -28.61
CA TYR A 204 7.38 27.95 -29.81
C TYR A 204 7.09 28.74 -31.10
N ARG A 205 5.90 29.36 -31.22
CA ARG A 205 5.59 30.19 -32.41
C ARG A 205 6.55 31.39 -32.56
N TYR A 206 7.03 31.95 -31.44
CA TYR A 206 7.92 33.11 -31.47
C TYR A 206 9.34 32.78 -31.96
N LEU A 207 9.82 31.55 -31.76
CA LEU A 207 11.18 31.15 -32.15
C LEU A 207 11.29 30.73 -33.62
N LEU A 208 10.24 30.14 -34.18
CA LEU A 208 10.16 29.82 -35.61
C LEU A 208 10.09 31.09 -36.46
N ASP A 209 9.29 32.07 -36.04
CA ASP A 209 9.10 33.31 -36.79
C ASP A 209 10.39 34.18 -36.82
N LYS A 210 11.18 34.15 -35.75
CA LYS A 210 12.46 34.88 -35.67
C LYS A 210 13.57 34.26 -36.54
N LYS A 211 13.55 32.94 -36.73
CA LYS A 211 14.51 32.26 -37.63
C LYS A 211 14.14 32.43 -39.10
N LEU A 212 12.84 32.39 -39.43
CA LEU A 212 12.38 32.59 -40.82
C LEU A 212 12.65 34.01 -41.33
N ARG A 213 12.51 35.04 -40.49
CA ARG A 213 12.84 36.43 -40.89
C ARG A 213 14.33 36.68 -41.14
N ARG A 214 15.23 35.82 -40.65
CA ARG A 214 16.68 35.95 -40.87
C ARG A 214 17.15 35.34 -42.19
N VAL A 215 16.32 34.53 -42.85
CA VAL A 215 16.67 33.83 -44.10
C VAL A 215 16.15 34.58 -45.33
N LEU A 216 15.28 35.57 -45.15
CA LEU A 216 14.68 36.37 -46.23
C LEU A 216 15.23 37.81 -46.32
N ARG A 217 16.45 38.06 -45.84
CA ARG A 217 17.19 39.31 -46.07
C ARG A 217 18.57 39.02 -46.62
#